data_AF-A0A2T3J9Y5-F1
#
_entry.id   AF-A0A2T3J9Y5-F1
#
_cell.length_a   1.000
_cell.length_b   1.000
_cell.length_c   1.000
_cell.angle_alpha   90.00
_cell.angle_beta   90.00
_cell.angle_gamma   90.00
#
_symmetry.space_group_name_H-M   'P 1'
#
loop_
_entity.id
_entity.type
_entity.pdbx_description
1 polymer ?
#
loop_
_entity_poly.entity_id
_entity_poly.type
_entity_poly.pdbx_seq_one_letter_code
_entity_poly.pdbx_strand_id
1 'polypeptide(L)' 'MKNVDDLEKIITISSRVVAKRCGMNVVVAKNVLQLGTETTRANATLFHHQQLPKKLENM' A
#
# COMPACT_ATOMS: atom_id res chain seq x y z
N MET A 1 12.68 -9.90 19.36
CA MET A 1 12.12 -9.33 18.12
C MET A 1 10.80 -10.04 17.76
N LYS A 2 9.69 -9.72 18.42
CA LYS A 2 8.37 -10.30 18.10
C LYS A 2 7.67 -9.63 16.90
N ASN A 3 8.16 -8.46 16.47
CA ASN A 3 7.45 -7.60 15.51
C ASN A 3 7.63 -7.98 14.02
N VAL A 4 8.68 -8.72 13.65
CA VAL A 4 8.95 -9.02 12.24
C VAL A 4 7.94 -10.05 11.69
N ASP A 5 7.60 -11.06 12.50
CA ASP A 5 6.60 -12.07 12.14
C ASP A 5 5.20 -11.47 11.99
N ASP A 6 4.88 -10.46 12.81
CA ASP A 6 3.59 -9.78 12.76
C ASP A 6 3.50 -8.84 11.55
N LEU A 7 4.61 -8.22 11.14
CA LEU A 7 4.67 -7.42 9.92
C LEU A 7 4.42 -8.26 8.67
N GLU A 8 5.06 -9.43 8.56
CA GLU A 8 4.87 -10.33 7.41
C GLU A 8 3.43 -10.85 7.31
N LYS A 9 2.79 -11.13 8.46
CA LYS A 9 1.36 -11.48 8.52
C LYS A 9 0.48 -10.34 8.04
N ILE A 10 0.74 -9.11 8.50
CA ILE A 10 -0.01 -7.91 8.09
C ILE A 10 0.12 -7.68 6.58
N ILE A 11 1.34 -7.76 6.04
CA ILE A 11 1.61 -7.63 4.61
C ILE A 11 0.85 -8.71 3.83
N THR A 12 0.89 -9.97 4.30
CA THR A 12 0.20 -11.08 3.65
C THR A 12 -1.32 -10.90 3.60
N ILE A 13 -1.94 -10.51 4.72
CA ILE A 13 -3.38 -10.24 4.79
C ILE A 13 -3.75 -9.08 3.87
N SER A 14 -3.00 -7.99 3.95
CA SER A 14 -3.24 -6.77 3.17
C SER A 14 -3.12 -7.05 1.66
N SER A 15 -2.13 -7.85 1.25
CA SER A 15 -1.92 -8.25 -0.14
C SER A 15 -3.13 -8.99 -0.72
N ARG A 16 -3.73 -9.90 0.07
CA ARG A 16 -4.94 -10.64 -0.35
C ARG A 16 -6.14 -9.73 -0.52
N VAL A 17 -6.32 -8.76 0.40
CA VAL A 17 -7.43 -7.80 0.34
C VAL A 17 -7.30 -6.89 -0.87
N VAL A 18 -6.10 -6.33 -1.10
CA VAL A 18 -5.82 -5.45 -2.25
C VAL A 18 -5.97 -6.22 -3.56
N ALA A 19 -5.41 -7.43 -3.65
CA ALA A 19 -5.56 -8.30 -4.81
C ALA A 19 -7.02 -8.52 -5.21
N LYS A 20 -7.87 -8.84 -4.22
CA LYS A 20 -9.31 -9.04 -4.45
C LYS A 20 -10.02 -7.75 -4.85
N ARG A 21 -9.73 -6.63 -4.19
CA ARG A 21 -10.41 -5.34 -4.45
C ARG A 21 -10.01 -4.72 -5.78
N CYS A 22 -8.75 -4.89 -6.19
CA CYS A 22 -8.20 -4.28 -7.39
C CYS A 22 -8.11 -5.24 -8.59
N GLY A 23 -8.56 -6.49 -8.44
CA GLY A 23 -8.53 -7.50 -9.50
C GLY A 23 -7.11 -7.87 -9.96
N MET A 24 -6.15 -7.88 -9.04
CA MET A 24 -4.73 -8.12 -9.35
C MET A 24 -4.18 -9.40 -8.70
N ASN A 25 -3.03 -9.87 -9.17
CA ASN A 25 -2.34 -11.02 -8.57
C ASN A 25 -1.83 -10.68 -7.15
N VAL A 26 -1.95 -11.61 -6.21
CA VAL A 26 -1.50 -11.45 -4.81
C VAL A 26 -0.01 -11.11 -4.70
N VAL A 27 0.84 -11.67 -5.56
CA VAL A 27 2.28 -11.37 -5.58
C VAL A 27 2.52 -9.92 -6.01
N VAL A 28 1.77 -9.43 -7.00
CA VAL A 28 1.85 -8.04 -7.45
C VAL A 28 1.36 -7.09 -6.35
N ALA A 29 0.24 -7.42 -5.69
CA ALA A 29 -0.28 -6.64 -4.56
C ALA A 29 0.73 -6.58 -3.39
N LYS A 30 1.40 -7.70 -3.10
CA LYS A 30 2.46 -7.77 -2.09
C LYS A 30 3.64 -6.85 -2.44
N ASN A 31 4.13 -6.94 -3.67
CA ASN A 31 5.22 -6.08 -4.14
C ASN A 31 4.83 -4.60 -4.07
N VAL A 32 3.61 -4.22 -4.45
CA VAL A 32 3.12 -2.83 -4.35
C VAL A 32 3.06 -2.36 -2.89
N LEU A 33 2.57 -3.20 -1.98
CA LEU A 33 2.53 -2.87 -0.55
C LEU A 33 3.95 -2.72 0.02
N GLN A 34 4.85 -3.62 -0.35
CA GLN A 34 6.25 -3.58 0.08
C GLN A 34 6.99 -2.38 -0.51
N LEU A 35 6.73 -2.04 -1.77
CA LEU A 35 7.20 -0.80 -2.37
C LEU A 35 6.70 0.38 -1.55
N GLY A 36 5.39 0.47 -1.23
CA GLY A 36 4.85 1.53 -0.38
C GLY A 36 5.45 1.60 1.04
N THR A 37 6.04 0.53 1.55
CA THR A 37 6.73 0.50 2.86
C THR A 37 8.20 0.92 2.80
N GLU A 38 8.82 0.97 1.62
CA GLU A 38 10.16 1.53 1.48
C GLU A 38 10.07 3.06 1.46
N THR A 39 10.88 3.74 2.29
CA THR A 39 11.03 5.21 2.30
C THR A 39 11.82 5.69 1.08
N THR A 40 11.39 5.28 -0.11
CA THR A 40 11.92 5.83 -1.36
C THR A 40 11.29 7.19 -1.63
N ARG A 41 12.04 8.07 -2.29
CA ARG A 41 11.56 9.39 -2.72
C ARG A 41 10.26 9.28 -3.54
N ALA A 42 10.12 8.24 -4.36
CA ALA A 42 8.94 8.00 -5.18
C ALA A 42 7.68 7.71 -4.34
N ASN A 43 7.82 6.94 -3.25
CA ASN A 43 6.72 6.62 -2.35
C ASN A 43 6.32 7.81 -1.47
N ALA A 44 7.30 8.61 -1.04
CA ALA A 44 7.02 9.88 -0.35
C ALA A 44 6.19 10.81 -1.26
N THR A 45 6.57 10.94 -2.54
CA THR A 45 5.81 11.71 -3.53
C THR A 45 4.39 11.17 -3.71
N LEU A 46 4.22 9.86 -3.91
CA LEU A 46 2.89 9.22 -4.02
C LEU A 46 2.02 9.45 -2.78
N PHE A 47 2.59 9.34 -1.57
CA PHE A 47 1.89 9.61 -0.31
C PHE A 47 1.47 11.09 -0.17
N HIS A 48 2.33 12.03 -0.56
CA HIS A 48 1.98 13.46 -0.57
C HIS A 48 0.84 13.76 -1.55
N HIS A 49 0.81 13.13 -2.73
CA HIS A 49 -0.28 13.30 -3.69
C HIS A 49 -1.61 12.70 -3.21
N GLN A 50 -1.58 11.61 -2.46
CA GLN A 50 -2.78 10.99 -1.88
C GLN A 50 -3.35 11.76 -0.67
N GLN A 51 -2.54 12.57 0.00
CA GLN A 51 -2.97 13.44 1.10
C GLN A 51 -3.59 14.77 0.65
N LEU A 52 -3.47 15.14 -0.63
CA LEU A 52 -4.21 16.29 -1.15
C LEU A 52 -5.69 15.91 -1.18
N PRO A 53 -6.55 16.51 -0.34
CA PRO A 53 -7.95 16.16 -0.30
C PRO A 53 -8.58 16.52 -1.65
N LYS A 54 -9.58 15.71 -2.03
CA LYS A 54 -10.60 15.94 -3.05
C LYS A 54 -11.19 17.36 -3.02
N LYS A 55 -10.45 18.39 -3.40
CA LYS A 55 -10.96 19.78 -3.49
C LYS A 55 -11.59 20.06 -4.86
N LEU A 56 -12.17 19.02 -5.47
CA LEU A 56 -12.87 19.07 -6.76
C LEU A 56 -14.18 18.27 -6.75
N GLU A 57 -14.73 17.91 -5.58
CA GLU A 57 -16.10 17.34 -5.49
C GLU A 57 -17.18 18.39 -5.15
N ASN A 58 -16.85 19.70 -5.15
CA ASN A 58 -17.84 20.79 -5.03
C ASN A 58 -17.59 21.90 -6.08
N MET A 59 -17.73 21.58 -7.37
CA MET A 59 -18.07 22.56 -8.41
C MET A 59 -19.34 22.12 -9.10
#